data_AF-A0A945X065-F1
#
_entry.id   AF-A0A945X065-F1
#
_cell.length_a   1.000
_cell.length_b   1.000
_cell.length_c   1.000
_cell.angle_alpha   90.00
_cell.angle_beta   90.00
_cell.angle_gamma   90.00
#
_symmetry.space_group_name_H-M   'P 1'
#
loop_
_entity.id
_entity.type
_entity.pdbx_description
1 polymer ?
#
loop_
_entity_poly.entity_id
_entity_poly.type
_entity_poly.pdbx_seq_one_letter_code
_entity_poly.pdbx_strand_id
1 'polypeptide(L)'
;MITVSDNACARDSLRLTVPNDTAYLPVLLAYVREMAACVGFTGADLHRVELAVEEAATSVIENAFAPGETATFDVVCTKLGAGLEIRVRDKGIPWDPSLEDDYRPDADLDTQTGAGLSGFLIRQLMDEYEFANLGRDGKETRLVKHLPTTLVGVDEPAPPEAEVVTPPATRPDRIAFDVRLMQPNEAIQVARAVFDCYGYSYAGEFAYYPDRLVAMNEDGALRSAVAVARDAGEIGGHCALLFYDSLPTEIGVAVTKQAFRGQGFARQLAELLEQQARDEEVRGLQVKEVTAHPYTQKFSRKLGYRDCGFLLAHSPKTLSFKGIKDQLKQRNSDVIGFKFLTPPAPRELCVPAPHTAFVERIYAELDATVKLTSPSARPEPGAQTLMTASVHSIRALCELMIAQYGEDAVAMLKQELRRVRREEVQVVEMYLRLEDPCTPWFASEAEGLGFFVTGVLPETACGDTLVMQYLNGVQVEYDELVIDQDATRELLDYVRAQDPAMQ
;
A
#
# COMPACT_ATOMS: atom_id res chain seq x y z
N MET A 1 -17.89 19.64 -19.46
CA MET A 1 -18.44 18.56 -20.33
C MET A 1 -18.52 17.31 -19.46
N ILE A 2 -19.63 16.57 -19.47
CA ILE A 2 -19.73 15.28 -18.76
C ILE A 2 -19.58 14.18 -19.81
N THR A 3 -18.57 13.33 -19.66
CA THR A 3 -18.30 12.22 -20.58
C THR A 3 -18.24 10.91 -19.81
N VAL A 4 -18.71 9.83 -20.45
CA VAL A 4 -18.61 8.45 -19.96
C VAL A 4 -17.44 7.78 -20.68
N SER A 5 -16.59 7.04 -19.96
CA SER A 5 -15.41 6.37 -20.51
C SER A 5 -15.79 5.02 -21.16
N ASP A 6 -15.39 4.80 -22.42
CA ASP A 6 -15.69 3.59 -23.23
C ASP A 6 -14.67 2.44 -23.07
N ASN A 7 -13.93 2.37 -21.96
CA ASN A 7 -12.95 1.29 -21.74
C ASN A 7 -13.56 0.10 -20.99
N ALA A 8 -13.34 -1.12 -21.48
CA ALA A 8 -14.00 -2.36 -21.02
C ALA A 8 -13.75 -2.77 -19.55
N CYS A 9 -12.91 -2.04 -18.82
CA CYS A 9 -12.63 -2.21 -17.38
C CYS A 9 -13.27 -1.10 -16.50
N ALA A 10 -13.81 -0.03 -17.10
CA ALA A 10 -14.40 1.11 -16.41
C ALA A 10 -15.94 1.04 -16.43
N ARG A 11 -16.54 0.16 -15.63
CA ARG A 11 -17.99 0.21 -15.40
C ARG A 11 -18.23 1.01 -14.12
N ASP A 12 -18.71 2.24 -14.27
CA ASP A 12 -19.06 3.24 -13.23
C ASP A 12 -18.00 4.33 -12.94
N SER A 13 -17.50 4.99 -13.99
CA SER A 13 -16.70 6.23 -13.87
C SER A 13 -17.34 7.40 -14.63
N LEU A 14 -17.37 8.58 -14.01
CA LEU A 14 -17.84 9.84 -14.59
C LEU A 14 -16.74 10.90 -14.49
N ARG A 15 -16.64 11.76 -15.51
CA ARG A 15 -15.70 12.88 -15.56
C ARG A 15 -16.44 14.20 -15.71
N LEU A 16 -16.07 15.18 -14.88
CA LEU A 16 -16.49 16.56 -14.99
C LEU A 16 -15.28 17.47 -15.21
N THR A 17 -15.23 18.15 -16.36
CA THR A 17 -14.27 19.23 -16.61
C THR A 17 -14.85 20.58 -16.19
N VAL A 18 -14.15 21.31 -15.33
CA VAL A 18 -14.59 22.56 -14.72
C VAL A 18 -13.60 23.70 -15.03
N PRO A 19 -14.05 24.93 -15.31
CA PRO A 19 -13.17 26.10 -15.37
C PRO A 19 -12.47 26.35 -14.02
N ASN A 20 -11.27 26.94 -14.05
CA ASN A 20 -10.55 27.37 -12.85
C ASN A 20 -11.17 28.63 -12.20
N ASP A 21 -12.45 28.59 -11.89
CA ASP A 21 -13.22 29.70 -11.32
C ASP A 21 -14.11 29.20 -10.18
N THR A 22 -13.92 29.80 -8.98
CA THR A 22 -14.66 29.47 -7.75
C THR A 22 -16.18 29.55 -7.93
N ALA A 23 -16.69 30.32 -8.88
CA ALA A 23 -18.13 30.38 -9.19
C ALA A 23 -18.72 29.02 -9.60
N TYR A 24 -17.89 28.09 -10.09
CA TYR A 24 -18.31 26.74 -10.49
C TYR A 24 -18.10 25.68 -9.41
N LEU A 25 -17.46 26.03 -8.28
CA LEU A 25 -17.23 25.11 -7.17
C LEU A 25 -18.53 24.46 -6.65
N PRO A 26 -19.67 25.18 -6.48
CA PRO A 26 -20.92 24.55 -6.06
C PRO A 26 -21.43 23.47 -7.02
N VAL A 27 -21.18 23.62 -8.33
CA VAL A 27 -21.56 22.62 -9.34
C VAL A 27 -20.69 21.37 -9.20
N LEU A 28 -19.39 21.55 -9.02
CA LEU A 28 -18.45 20.47 -8.78
C LEU A 28 -18.80 19.69 -7.50
N LEU A 29 -19.06 20.40 -6.40
CA LEU A 29 -19.40 19.77 -5.12
C LEU A 29 -20.73 19.02 -5.20
N ALA A 30 -21.75 19.58 -5.86
CA ALA A 30 -23.00 18.86 -6.10
C ALA A 30 -22.79 17.59 -6.94
N TYR A 31 -21.96 17.65 -7.98
CA TYR A 31 -21.60 16.48 -8.79
C TYR A 31 -20.95 15.38 -7.95
N VAL A 32 -19.95 15.73 -7.13
CA VAL A 32 -19.26 14.76 -6.27
C VAL A 32 -20.19 14.21 -5.19
N ARG A 33 -21.05 15.05 -4.59
CA ARG A 33 -22.04 14.63 -3.60
C ARG A 33 -22.98 13.58 -4.16
N GLU A 34 -23.53 13.82 -5.35
CA GLU A 34 -24.45 12.87 -5.99
C GLU A 34 -23.73 11.58 -6.37
N MET A 35 -22.48 11.65 -6.84
CA MET A 35 -21.65 10.47 -7.07
C MET A 35 -21.44 9.66 -5.78
N ALA A 36 -21.08 10.31 -4.67
CA ALA A 36 -20.91 9.66 -3.39
C ALA A 36 -22.23 9.05 -2.86
N ALA A 37 -23.35 9.75 -3.03
CA ALA A 37 -24.67 9.23 -2.67
C ALA A 37 -25.05 8.00 -3.51
N CYS A 38 -24.74 8.00 -4.81
CA CYS A 38 -24.94 6.84 -5.69
C CYS A 38 -24.08 5.62 -5.30
N VAL A 39 -22.90 5.84 -4.72
CA VAL A 39 -22.06 4.76 -4.17
C VAL A 39 -22.62 4.23 -2.84
N GLY A 40 -23.34 5.05 -2.08
CA GLY A 40 -24.00 4.65 -0.82
C GLY A 40 -23.58 5.46 0.41
N PHE A 41 -22.79 6.52 0.24
CA PHE A 41 -22.44 7.41 1.34
C PHE A 41 -23.64 8.21 1.83
N THR A 42 -23.74 8.43 3.15
CA THR A 42 -24.81 9.22 3.77
C THR A 42 -24.27 10.11 4.89
N GLY A 43 -25.09 11.09 5.33
CA GLY A 43 -24.81 11.87 6.54
C GLY A 43 -23.45 12.58 6.51
N ALA A 44 -22.67 12.38 7.57
CA ALA A 44 -21.37 13.04 7.77
C ALA A 44 -20.34 12.67 6.70
N ASP A 45 -20.38 11.45 6.14
CA ASP A 45 -19.38 11.03 5.16
C ASP A 45 -19.57 11.69 3.80
N LEU A 46 -20.82 12.01 3.40
CA LEU A 46 -21.04 12.86 2.22
C LEU A 46 -20.36 14.22 2.38
N HIS A 47 -20.51 14.83 3.56
CA HIS A 47 -19.92 16.13 3.85
C HIS A 47 -18.38 16.06 3.90
N ARG A 48 -17.81 14.98 4.44
CA ARG A 48 -16.36 14.77 4.45
C ARG A 48 -15.78 14.66 3.04
N VAL A 49 -16.46 13.91 2.16
CA VAL A 49 -16.05 13.78 0.75
C VAL A 49 -16.17 15.11 0.02
N GLU A 50 -17.26 15.84 0.20
CA GLU A 50 -17.43 17.19 -0.36
C GLU A 50 -16.31 18.13 0.09
N LEU A 51 -16.05 18.21 1.40
CA LEU A 51 -15.04 19.09 1.96
C LEU A 51 -13.63 18.72 1.46
N ALA A 52 -13.30 17.43 1.37
CA ALA A 52 -12.01 17.00 0.83
C ALA A 52 -11.84 17.42 -0.65
N VAL A 53 -12.89 17.33 -1.46
CA VAL A 53 -12.85 17.80 -2.84
C VAL A 53 -12.84 19.32 -2.93
N GLU A 54 -13.54 20.01 -2.04
CA GLU A 54 -13.52 21.47 -1.95
C GLU A 54 -12.10 21.98 -1.71
N GLU A 55 -11.39 21.40 -0.75
CA GLU A 55 -9.99 21.71 -0.47
C GLU A 55 -9.09 21.42 -1.69
N ALA A 56 -9.24 20.25 -2.33
CA ALA A 56 -8.44 19.89 -3.50
C ALA A 56 -8.70 20.81 -4.70
N ALA A 57 -9.96 21.12 -4.99
CA ALA A 57 -10.36 21.97 -6.10
C ALA A 57 -9.99 23.44 -5.87
N THR A 58 -10.14 23.94 -4.64
CA THR A 58 -9.75 25.30 -4.26
C THR A 58 -8.24 25.47 -4.41
N SER A 59 -7.46 24.47 -3.97
CA SER A 59 -6.01 24.46 -4.21
C SER A 59 -5.65 24.53 -5.70
N VAL A 60 -6.41 23.87 -6.58
CA VAL A 60 -6.18 23.98 -8.03
C VAL A 60 -6.55 25.38 -8.55
N ILE A 61 -7.71 25.91 -8.16
CA ILE A 61 -8.21 27.19 -8.66
C ILE A 61 -7.31 28.35 -8.22
N GLU A 62 -6.89 28.36 -6.95
CA GLU A 62 -6.16 29.48 -6.36
C GLU A 62 -4.65 29.40 -6.59
N ASN A 63 -4.08 28.19 -6.62
CA ASN A 63 -2.63 28.01 -6.60
C ASN A 63 -2.07 27.42 -7.89
N ALA A 64 -2.87 26.80 -8.76
CA ALA A 64 -2.33 26.13 -9.94
C ALA A 64 -2.21 27.03 -11.18
N PHE A 65 -2.90 28.16 -11.28
CA PHE A 65 -2.89 28.99 -12.50
C PHE A 65 -2.55 30.45 -12.20
N ALA A 66 -2.01 31.18 -13.19
CA ALA A 66 -1.72 32.59 -12.99
C ALA A 66 -3.02 33.40 -12.78
N PRO A 67 -2.98 34.51 -12.00
CA PRO A 67 -4.17 35.33 -11.80
C PRO A 67 -4.79 35.80 -13.13
N GLY A 68 -6.06 35.44 -13.37
CA GLY A 68 -6.79 35.77 -14.59
C GLY A 68 -6.54 34.85 -15.79
N GLU A 69 -5.72 33.81 -15.65
CA GLU A 69 -5.57 32.77 -16.67
C GLU A 69 -6.85 31.94 -16.76
N THR A 70 -7.40 31.79 -17.97
CA THR A 70 -8.53 30.89 -18.22
C THR A 70 -8.00 29.49 -18.52
N ALA A 71 -8.24 28.57 -17.60
CA ALA A 71 -7.85 27.17 -17.69
C ALA A 71 -9.00 26.25 -17.24
N THR A 72 -8.78 24.95 -17.35
CA THR A 72 -9.72 23.93 -16.89
C THR A 72 -8.97 22.82 -16.15
N PHE A 73 -9.66 22.19 -15.22
CA PHE A 73 -9.21 20.98 -14.55
C PHE A 73 -10.33 19.92 -14.59
N ASP A 74 -9.96 18.66 -14.39
CA ASP A 74 -10.88 17.54 -14.43
C ASP A 74 -11.07 16.94 -13.04
N VAL A 75 -12.30 16.56 -12.72
CA VAL A 75 -12.63 15.72 -11.58
C VAL A 75 -13.31 14.45 -12.07
N VAL A 76 -12.65 13.32 -11.85
CA VAL A 76 -13.13 11.99 -12.21
C VAL A 76 -13.57 11.26 -10.95
N CYS A 77 -14.79 10.74 -10.94
CA CYS A 77 -15.31 9.93 -9.85
C CYS A 77 -15.51 8.51 -10.36
N THR A 78 -14.85 7.54 -9.74
CA THR A 78 -14.94 6.12 -10.08
C THR A 78 -15.49 5.37 -8.88
N LYS A 79 -16.61 4.68 -9.07
CA LYS A 79 -17.13 3.77 -8.05
C LYS A 79 -16.20 2.56 -7.95
N LEU A 80 -15.75 2.30 -6.73
CA LEU A 80 -15.06 1.06 -6.37
C LEU A 80 -16.09 0.12 -5.73
N GLY A 81 -15.80 -1.18 -5.66
CA GLY A 81 -16.65 -2.10 -4.90
C GLY A 81 -16.78 -1.65 -3.44
N ALA A 82 -15.66 -1.31 -2.81
CA ALA A 82 -15.61 -0.93 -1.39
C ALA A 82 -15.74 0.57 -1.10
N GLY A 83 -15.98 1.44 -2.09
CA GLY A 83 -15.90 2.88 -1.88
C GLY A 83 -15.99 3.75 -3.13
N LEU A 84 -15.47 4.96 -3.03
CA LEU A 84 -15.38 5.95 -4.10
C LEU A 84 -13.93 6.42 -4.26
N GLU A 85 -13.44 6.38 -5.48
CA GLU A 85 -12.20 7.04 -5.90
C GLU A 85 -12.53 8.37 -6.58
N ILE A 86 -11.80 9.43 -6.22
CA ILE A 86 -11.90 10.75 -6.84
C ILE A 86 -10.51 11.18 -7.31
N ARG A 87 -10.37 11.50 -8.59
CA ARG A 87 -9.12 12.02 -9.18
C ARG A 87 -9.33 13.44 -9.66
N VAL A 88 -8.54 14.37 -9.13
CA VAL A 88 -8.47 15.77 -9.56
C VAL A 88 -7.21 15.96 -10.40
N ARG A 89 -7.37 16.30 -11.69
CA ARG A 89 -6.26 16.47 -12.63
C ARG A 89 -6.19 17.89 -13.17
N ASP A 90 -5.00 18.46 -13.18
CA ASP A 90 -4.77 19.79 -13.74
C ASP A 90 -3.40 19.89 -14.43
N LYS A 91 -3.26 20.91 -15.30
CA LYS A 91 -2.02 21.25 -16.00
C LYS A 91 -1.48 22.62 -15.57
N GLY A 92 -1.79 23.03 -14.34
CA GLY A 92 -1.29 24.26 -13.76
C GLY A 92 0.19 24.18 -13.40
N ILE A 93 0.69 25.24 -12.76
CA ILE A 93 2.07 25.33 -12.31
C ILE A 93 2.43 24.08 -11.48
N PRO A 94 3.64 23.54 -11.68
CA PRO A 94 4.19 22.54 -10.78
C PRO A 94 4.04 23.04 -9.35
N TRP A 95 3.28 22.31 -8.54
CA TRP A 95 3.02 22.71 -7.16
C TRP A 95 4.06 22.09 -6.26
N ASP A 96 4.61 22.91 -5.37
CA ASP A 96 5.54 22.49 -4.33
C ASP A 96 4.87 22.61 -2.95
N PRO A 97 4.35 21.51 -2.38
CA PRO A 97 3.78 21.49 -1.04
C PRO A 97 4.76 22.04 -0.01
N SER A 98 6.07 21.94 -0.25
CA SER A 98 7.10 22.32 0.72
C SER A 98 7.39 23.81 0.83
N LEU A 99 6.75 24.64 -0.02
CA LEU A 99 6.83 26.10 0.05
C LEU A 99 5.71 26.71 0.92
N GLU A 100 4.79 25.90 1.42
CA GLU A 100 3.69 26.32 2.29
C GLU A 100 4.02 26.06 3.77
N ASP A 101 3.74 27.05 4.64
CA ASP A 101 3.89 26.92 6.08
C ASP A 101 2.99 25.79 6.66
N ASP A 102 3.44 25.16 7.75
CA ASP A 102 2.69 24.09 8.41
C ASP A 102 1.38 24.61 9.01
N TYR A 103 0.27 23.91 8.75
CA TYR A 103 -0.92 24.06 9.58
C TYR A 103 -0.74 23.27 10.88
N ARG A 104 -0.70 23.98 12.01
CA ARG A 104 -0.56 23.39 13.35
C ARG A 104 -1.84 23.61 14.14
N PRO A 105 -2.68 22.59 14.37
CA PRO A 105 -3.96 22.78 15.06
C PRO A 105 -3.80 23.33 16.49
N ASP A 106 -2.63 23.16 17.10
CA ASP A 106 -2.31 23.61 18.46
C ASP A 106 -1.59 24.98 18.50
N ALA A 107 -1.32 25.62 17.36
CA ALA A 107 -0.70 26.95 17.31
C ALA A 107 -1.72 28.06 17.62
N ASP A 108 -1.22 29.21 18.04
CA ASP A 108 -2.06 30.37 18.32
C ASP A 108 -2.70 30.88 17.01
N LEU A 109 -4.02 31.02 16.98
CA LEU A 109 -4.81 31.46 15.82
C LEU A 109 -4.32 32.79 15.25
N ASP A 110 -3.79 33.68 16.10
CA ASP A 110 -3.25 34.98 15.70
C ASP A 110 -1.89 34.88 14.97
N THR A 111 -1.22 33.72 15.05
CA THR A 111 0.09 33.45 14.43
C THR A 111 0.02 32.47 13.27
N GLN A 112 -1.16 31.91 13.00
CA GLN A 112 -1.34 30.81 12.07
C GLN A 112 -1.85 31.31 10.71
N THR A 113 -1.20 30.84 9.66
CA THR A 113 -1.64 31.04 8.28
C THR A 113 -2.54 29.88 7.82
N GLY A 114 -3.43 30.12 6.85
CA GLY A 114 -4.21 29.05 6.19
C GLY A 114 -3.38 28.10 5.31
N ALA A 115 -2.08 28.36 5.12
CA ALA A 115 -1.17 27.52 4.37
C ALA A 115 -1.07 26.10 4.97
N GLY A 116 -0.98 25.07 4.13
CA GLY A 116 -0.90 23.67 4.57
C GLY A 116 -2.19 23.06 5.16
N LEU A 117 -3.25 23.86 5.36
CA LEU A 117 -4.53 23.41 5.93
C LEU A 117 -5.25 22.41 5.02
N SER A 118 -5.30 22.69 3.71
CA SER A 118 -6.02 21.86 2.73
C SER A 118 -5.50 20.42 2.71
N GLY A 119 -4.18 20.24 2.64
CA GLY A 119 -3.55 18.91 2.70
C GLY A 119 -3.75 18.21 4.05
N PHE A 120 -3.76 18.95 5.16
CA PHE A 120 -4.08 18.41 6.49
C PHE A 120 -5.54 17.92 6.57
N LEU A 121 -6.50 18.72 6.11
CA LEU A 121 -7.92 18.36 6.13
C LEU A 121 -8.21 17.15 5.26
N ILE A 122 -7.72 17.11 4.01
CA ILE A 122 -7.96 15.99 3.10
C ILE A 122 -7.57 14.65 3.73
N ARG A 123 -6.43 14.58 4.43
CA ARG A 123 -5.95 13.33 5.05
C ARG A 123 -6.72 12.92 6.31
N GLN A 124 -7.35 13.86 6.99
CA GLN A 124 -8.27 13.56 8.09
C GLN A 124 -9.65 13.10 7.59
N LEU A 125 -10.02 13.52 6.38
CA LEU A 125 -11.33 13.27 5.79
C LEU A 125 -11.36 12.01 4.92
N MET A 126 -10.26 11.71 4.22
CA MET A 126 -10.12 10.60 3.27
C MET A 126 -9.28 9.46 3.84
N ASP A 127 -9.47 8.24 3.31
CA ASP A 127 -8.79 7.05 3.82
C ASP A 127 -7.43 6.82 3.13
N GLU A 128 -7.35 7.14 1.84
CA GLU A 128 -6.10 7.19 1.08
C GLU A 128 -5.98 8.52 0.33
N TYR A 129 -4.75 9.00 0.25
CA TYR A 129 -4.37 10.20 -0.48
C TYR A 129 -3.13 9.89 -1.31
N GLU A 130 -3.22 10.09 -2.61
CA GLU A 130 -2.12 9.90 -3.54
C GLU A 130 -1.94 11.13 -4.41
N PHE A 131 -0.68 11.49 -4.63
CA PHE A 131 -0.28 12.55 -5.53
C PHE A 131 0.62 11.96 -6.62
N ALA A 132 0.30 12.26 -7.88
CA ALA A 132 1.11 11.83 -9.01
C ALA A 132 1.53 13.05 -9.85
N ASN A 133 2.84 13.16 -10.11
CA ASN A 133 3.36 14.03 -11.16
C ASN A 133 3.43 13.22 -12.46
N LEU A 134 2.74 13.72 -13.49
CA LEU A 134 2.58 13.08 -14.79
C LEU A 134 3.46 13.76 -15.86
N GLY A 135 4.48 14.50 -15.45
CA GLY A 135 5.36 15.29 -16.30
C GLY A 135 4.59 16.28 -17.15
N ARG A 136 4.69 16.16 -18.47
CA ARG A 136 3.98 17.02 -19.44
C ARG A 136 2.45 16.92 -19.39
N ASP A 137 1.93 15.86 -18.79
CA ASP A 137 0.50 15.64 -18.64
C ASP A 137 -0.09 16.32 -17.40
N GLY A 138 0.75 16.99 -16.61
CA GLY A 138 0.37 17.79 -15.46
C GLY A 138 0.52 17.00 -14.16
N LYS A 139 -0.41 17.21 -13.24
CA LYS A 139 -0.43 16.53 -11.94
C LYS A 139 -1.82 15.99 -11.63
N GLU A 140 -1.86 15.00 -10.75
CA GLU A 140 -3.09 14.35 -10.29
C GLU A 140 -3.07 14.22 -8.77
N THR A 141 -4.20 14.55 -8.15
CA THR A 141 -4.51 14.18 -6.77
C THR A 141 -5.60 13.12 -6.77
N ARG A 142 -5.30 11.93 -6.25
CA ARG A 142 -6.22 10.81 -6.09
C ARG A 142 -6.61 10.70 -4.62
N LEU A 143 -7.91 10.65 -4.37
CA LEU A 143 -8.51 10.49 -3.05
C LEU A 143 -9.36 9.22 -3.04
N VAL A 144 -9.26 8.41 -2.00
CA VAL A 144 -10.14 7.25 -1.80
C VAL A 144 -10.88 7.39 -0.49
N LYS A 145 -12.20 7.19 -0.55
CA LYS A 145 -13.04 7.01 0.63
C LYS A 145 -13.73 5.66 0.54
N HIS A 146 -13.65 4.88 1.61
CA HIS A 146 -14.32 3.60 1.73
C HIS A 146 -15.72 3.76 2.35
N LEU A 147 -16.66 2.93 1.91
CA LEU A 147 -18.03 2.96 2.43
C LEU A 147 -18.07 2.70 3.94
N PRO A 148 -18.85 3.49 4.71
CA PRO A 148 -19.13 3.19 6.11
C PRO A 148 -20.04 1.96 6.15
N THR A 149 -19.45 0.79 6.35
CA THR A 149 -20.17 -0.48 6.46
C THR A 149 -20.19 -0.91 7.92
N THR A 150 -21.06 -1.85 8.28
CA THR A 150 -21.22 -2.25 9.69
C THR A 150 -19.91 -2.89 10.16
N LEU A 151 -19.17 -2.18 11.02
CA LEU A 151 -18.00 -2.74 11.67
C LEU A 151 -18.46 -3.86 12.60
N VAL A 152 -17.86 -5.04 12.47
CA VAL A 152 -18.21 -6.18 13.31
C VAL A 152 -17.72 -5.92 14.73
N GLY A 153 -18.60 -6.00 15.73
CA GLY A 153 -18.26 -5.96 17.17
C GLY A 153 -18.46 -4.62 17.89
N VAL A 154 -19.15 -3.63 17.28
CA VAL A 154 -19.44 -2.33 17.93
C VAL A 154 -20.43 -2.45 19.10
N ASP A 155 -21.36 -3.41 19.04
CA ASP A 155 -22.42 -3.63 20.04
C ASP A 155 -22.25 -4.95 20.83
N GLU A 156 -21.24 -5.76 20.52
CA GLU A 156 -20.94 -6.93 21.33
C GLU A 156 -20.04 -6.48 22.50
N PRO A 157 -20.38 -6.78 23.77
CA PRO A 157 -19.45 -6.56 24.86
C PRO A 157 -18.14 -7.23 24.48
N ALA A 158 -17.02 -6.55 24.69
CA ALA A 158 -15.69 -7.11 24.44
C ALA A 158 -15.72 -8.55 24.97
N PRO A 159 -15.47 -9.56 24.11
CA PRO A 159 -15.45 -10.93 24.60
C PRO A 159 -14.52 -10.94 25.82
N PRO A 160 -14.92 -11.61 26.92
CA PRO A 160 -14.05 -11.72 28.08
C PRO A 160 -12.65 -12.07 27.56
N GLU A 161 -11.62 -11.36 28.06
CA GLU A 161 -10.23 -11.52 27.64
C GLU A 161 -10.04 -12.95 27.16
N ALA A 162 -9.77 -13.13 25.87
CA ALA A 162 -9.65 -14.44 25.27
C ALA A 162 -8.77 -15.24 26.22
N GLU A 163 -9.36 -16.25 26.88
CA GLU A 163 -8.56 -17.12 27.73
C GLU A 163 -7.37 -17.49 26.86
N VAL A 164 -6.16 -17.33 27.41
CA VAL A 164 -4.98 -17.88 26.77
C VAL A 164 -5.18 -19.39 26.80
N VAL A 165 -5.97 -19.90 25.86
CA VAL A 165 -6.20 -21.31 25.67
C VAL A 165 -4.85 -21.78 25.19
N THR A 166 -4.07 -22.32 26.12
CA THR A 166 -2.84 -23.01 25.78
C THR A 166 -3.14 -23.97 24.64
N PRO A 167 -2.31 -24.01 23.57
CA PRO A 167 -2.52 -24.94 22.47
C PRO A 167 -2.77 -26.34 23.05
N PRO A 168 -3.82 -27.05 22.61
CA PRO A 168 -4.19 -28.32 23.21
C PRO A 168 -2.97 -29.26 23.23
N ALA A 169 -2.67 -29.81 24.41
CA ALA A 169 -1.52 -30.69 24.63
C ALA A 169 -1.55 -31.95 23.74
N THR A 170 -2.73 -32.26 23.19
CA THR A 170 -2.99 -33.32 22.23
C THR A 170 -3.22 -32.72 20.85
N ARG A 171 -2.52 -33.23 19.83
CA ARG A 171 -2.89 -32.97 18.43
C ARG A 171 -4.36 -33.34 18.26
N PRO A 172 -5.25 -32.41 17.85
CA PRO A 172 -6.62 -32.78 17.54
C PRO A 172 -6.62 -33.85 16.43
N ASP A 173 -7.65 -34.69 16.44
CA ASP A 173 -7.91 -35.60 15.33
C ASP A 173 -7.94 -34.80 14.02
N ARG A 174 -7.47 -35.42 12.93
CA ARG A 174 -7.38 -34.75 11.64
C ARG A 174 -8.77 -34.29 11.20
N ILE A 175 -8.99 -32.98 11.17
CA ILE A 175 -10.25 -32.38 10.72
C ILE A 175 -10.31 -32.52 9.19
N ALA A 176 -11.42 -33.07 8.70
CA ALA A 176 -11.70 -33.09 7.27
C ALA A 176 -12.27 -31.72 6.85
N PHE A 177 -11.73 -31.14 5.79
CA PHE A 177 -12.13 -29.81 5.31
C PHE A 177 -12.11 -29.74 3.78
N ASP A 178 -12.76 -28.71 3.26
CA ASP A 178 -12.76 -28.32 1.86
C ASP A 178 -12.18 -26.93 1.70
N VAL A 179 -11.42 -26.71 0.62
CA VAL A 179 -10.89 -25.39 0.26
C VAL A 179 -11.54 -24.94 -1.03
N ARG A 180 -12.06 -23.72 -1.04
CA ARG A 180 -12.70 -23.11 -2.21
C ARG A 180 -12.67 -21.59 -2.11
N LEU A 181 -13.06 -20.91 -3.19
CA LEU A 181 -13.32 -19.48 -3.16
C LEU A 181 -14.45 -19.15 -2.16
N MET A 182 -14.32 -17.99 -1.53
CA MET A 182 -15.28 -17.46 -0.56
C MET A 182 -16.61 -17.14 -1.25
N GLN A 183 -17.72 -17.46 -0.60
CA GLN A 183 -19.05 -17.00 -1.02
C GLN A 183 -19.42 -15.69 -0.31
N PRO A 184 -20.21 -14.80 -0.92
CA PRO A 184 -20.52 -13.49 -0.31
C PRO A 184 -21.11 -13.56 1.11
N ASN A 185 -22.01 -14.53 1.36
CA ASN A 185 -22.63 -14.75 2.67
C ASN A 185 -21.65 -15.26 3.75
N GLU A 186 -20.41 -15.58 3.39
CA GLU A 186 -19.36 -16.04 4.30
C GLU A 186 -18.44 -14.92 4.79
N ALA A 187 -18.51 -13.73 4.19
CA ALA A 187 -17.63 -12.61 4.51
C ALA A 187 -17.67 -12.23 6.01
N ILE A 188 -18.83 -12.38 6.67
CA ILE A 188 -18.96 -12.16 8.12
C ILE A 188 -18.12 -13.14 8.96
N GLN A 189 -18.04 -14.41 8.54
CA GLN A 189 -17.21 -15.39 9.24
C GLN A 189 -15.73 -15.13 9.03
N VAL A 190 -15.34 -14.64 7.84
CA VAL A 190 -13.97 -14.22 7.54
C VAL A 190 -13.57 -13.02 8.40
N ALA A 191 -14.40 -11.97 8.45
CA ALA A 191 -14.14 -10.79 9.27
C ALA A 191 -13.97 -11.15 10.77
N ARG A 192 -14.81 -12.06 11.27
CA ARG A 192 -14.67 -12.61 12.64
C ARG A 192 -13.36 -13.39 12.82
N ALA A 193 -12.97 -14.22 11.86
CA ALA A 193 -11.71 -14.95 11.93
C ALA A 193 -10.47 -14.02 11.94
N VAL A 194 -10.54 -12.89 11.23
CA VAL A 194 -9.52 -11.83 11.27
C VAL A 194 -9.51 -11.17 12.65
N PHE A 195 -10.66 -10.80 13.20
CA PHE A 195 -10.77 -10.26 14.56
C PHE A 195 -10.25 -11.21 15.65
N ASP A 196 -10.50 -12.51 15.50
CA ASP A 196 -10.00 -13.53 16.43
C ASP A 196 -8.47 -13.60 16.43
N CYS A 197 -7.84 -13.36 15.27
CA CYS A 197 -6.38 -13.39 15.12
C CYS A 197 -5.70 -12.06 15.48
N TYR A 198 -6.34 -10.92 15.21
CA TYR A 198 -5.69 -9.60 15.26
C TYR A 198 -6.40 -8.56 16.14
N GLY A 199 -7.58 -8.87 16.70
CA GLY A 199 -8.45 -7.81 17.26
C GLY A 199 -8.80 -6.80 16.17
N TYR A 200 -8.74 -5.50 16.46
CA TYR A 200 -8.87 -4.42 15.46
C TYR A 200 -7.51 -3.85 15.02
N SER A 201 -6.43 -4.60 15.22
CA SER A 201 -5.07 -4.09 14.99
C SER A 201 -4.53 -4.38 13.59
N TYR A 202 -5.22 -5.18 12.78
CA TYR A 202 -4.81 -5.47 11.41
C TYR A 202 -4.91 -4.20 10.55
N ALA A 203 -3.82 -3.87 9.84
CA ALA A 203 -3.72 -2.62 9.09
C ALA A 203 -4.67 -2.56 7.87
N GLY A 204 -5.03 -3.70 7.28
CA GLY A 204 -6.00 -3.79 6.19
C GLY A 204 -7.43 -3.70 6.72
N GLU A 205 -7.90 -2.49 7.00
CA GLU A 205 -9.18 -2.22 7.66
C GLU A 205 -10.37 -2.90 6.96
N PHE A 206 -10.32 -3.03 5.62
CA PHE A 206 -11.33 -3.69 4.80
C PHE A 206 -11.71 -5.09 5.30
N ALA A 207 -10.77 -5.80 5.95
CA ALA A 207 -10.98 -7.16 6.44
C ALA A 207 -12.00 -7.24 7.59
N TYR A 208 -12.33 -6.13 8.25
CA TYR A 208 -13.32 -6.06 9.32
C TYR A 208 -14.74 -5.74 8.84
N TYR A 209 -14.89 -5.45 7.55
CA TYR A 209 -16.14 -5.04 6.93
C TYR A 209 -16.59 -6.09 5.92
N PRO A 210 -17.58 -6.95 6.26
CA PRO A 210 -18.04 -8.01 5.39
C PRO A 210 -18.46 -7.50 4.01
N ASP A 211 -19.17 -6.37 3.95
CA ASP A 211 -19.62 -5.78 2.69
C ASP A 211 -18.44 -5.29 1.83
N ARG A 212 -17.36 -4.76 2.43
CA ARG A 212 -16.14 -4.41 1.68
C ARG A 212 -15.44 -5.65 1.17
N LEU A 213 -15.34 -6.71 1.99
CA LEU A 213 -14.80 -8.00 1.53
C LEU A 213 -15.58 -8.54 0.34
N VAL A 214 -16.92 -8.55 0.40
CA VAL A 214 -17.77 -8.98 -0.73
C VAL A 214 -17.48 -8.14 -1.96
N ALA A 215 -17.54 -6.81 -1.82
CA ALA A 215 -17.42 -5.94 -2.96
C ALA A 215 -16.03 -5.97 -3.61
N MET A 216 -14.96 -6.11 -2.81
CA MET A 216 -13.60 -6.29 -3.34
C MET A 216 -13.41 -7.64 -4.04
N ASN A 217 -14.15 -8.68 -3.65
CA ASN A 217 -14.15 -9.95 -4.40
C ASN A 217 -14.94 -9.82 -5.71
N GLU A 218 -16.02 -9.05 -5.72
CA GLU A 218 -16.86 -8.83 -6.91
C GLU A 218 -16.19 -7.94 -7.96
N ASP A 219 -15.44 -6.91 -7.53
CA ASP A 219 -14.72 -5.99 -8.43
C ASP A 219 -13.33 -6.50 -8.85
N GLY A 220 -12.82 -7.55 -8.20
CA GLY A 220 -11.56 -8.20 -8.53
C GLY A 220 -10.33 -7.66 -7.79
N ALA A 221 -10.47 -6.65 -6.94
CA ALA A 221 -9.38 -6.14 -6.09
C ALA A 221 -8.89 -7.20 -5.07
N LEU A 222 -9.73 -8.17 -4.74
CA LEU A 222 -9.45 -9.27 -3.82
C LEU A 222 -9.87 -10.62 -4.43
N ARG A 223 -9.08 -11.68 -4.19
CA ARG A 223 -9.48 -13.07 -4.45
C ARG A 223 -9.42 -13.86 -3.16
N SER A 224 -10.56 -14.05 -2.51
CA SER A 224 -10.64 -14.70 -1.20
C SER A 224 -10.91 -16.19 -1.31
N ALA A 225 -10.17 -16.99 -0.55
CA ALA A 225 -10.41 -18.42 -0.37
C ALA A 225 -10.68 -18.74 1.11
N VAL A 226 -11.53 -19.73 1.35
CA VAL A 226 -11.90 -20.22 2.67
C VAL A 226 -11.68 -21.72 2.79
N ALA A 227 -11.29 -22.15 3.99
CA ALA A 227 -11.18 -23.55 4.35
C ALA A 227 -12.29 -23.90 5.34
N VAL A 228 -13.21 -24.76 4.92
CA VAL A 228 -14.47 -25.07 5.62
C VAL A 228 -14.40 -26.47 6.20
N ALA A 229 -14.55 -26.61 7.52
CA ALA A 229 -14.61 -27.91 8.17
C ALA A 229 -15.90 -28.64 7.79
N ARG A 230 -15.79 -29.88 7.28
CA ARG A 230 -16.94 -30.62 6.70
C ARG A 230 -18.05 -30.92 7.70
N ASP A 231 -17.69 -31.25 8.93
CA ASP A 231 -18.66 -31.69 9.93
C ASP A 231 -19.46 -30.52 10.52
N ALA A 232 -18.82 -29.35 10.65
CA ALA A 232 -19.42 -28.17 11.28
C ALA A 232 -19.90 -27.11 10.29
N GLY A 233 -19.46 -27.16 9.03
CA GLY A 233 -19.65 -26.08 8.05
C GLY A 233 -18.94 -24.78 8.44
N GLU A 234 -18.06 -24.82 9.44
CA GLU A 234 -17.37 -23.66 10.00
C GLU A 234 -16.14 -23.30 9.15
N ILE A 235 -15.96 -22.00 8.88
CA ILE A 235 -14.70 -21.50 8.32
C ILE A 235 -13.60 -21.58 9.37
N GLY A 236 -12.63 -22.47 9.13
CA GLY A 236 -11.45 -22.66 9.97
C GLY A 236 -10.26 -21.79 9.55
N GLY A 237 -10.27 -21.24 8.33
CA GLY A 237 -9.24 -20.32 7.85
C GLY A 237 -9.60 -19.59 6.57
N HIS A 238 -8.87 -18.52 6.30
CA HIS A 238 -8.99 -17.67 5.13
C HIS A 238 -7.60 -17.24 4.63
N CYS A 239 -7.48 -17.01 3.34
CA CYS A 239 -6.33 -16.39 2.68
C CYS A 239 -6.85 -15.64 1.46
N ALA A 240 -6.16 -14.61 0.99
CA ALA A 240 -6.56 -13.90 -0.21
C ALA A 240 -5.38 -13.44 -1.07
N LEU A 241 -5.63 -13.27 -2.36
CA LEU A 241 -4.79 -12.45 -3.24
C LEU A 241 -5.30 -11.01 -3.21
N LEU A 242 -4.42 -10.04 -3.01
CA LEU A 242 -4.68 -8.60 -3.12
C LEU A 242 -4.03 -8.10 -4.40
N PHE A 243 -4.81 -7.42 -5.24
CA PHE A 243 -4.32 -6.82 -6.48
C PHE A 243 -4.13 -5.33 -6.29
N TYR A 244 -2.95 -4.84 -6.66
CA TYR A 244 -2.58 -3.44 -6.57
C TYR A 244 -2.31 -2.87 -7.97
N ASP A 245 -2.44 -1.55 -8.10
CA ASP A 245 -2.14 -0.86 -9.37
C ASP A 245 -0.63 -0.78 -9.63
N SER A 246 0.18 -0.55 -8.59
CA SER A 246 1.62 -0.27 -8.66
C SER A 246 2.52 -1.44 -8.30
N LEU A 247 2.07 -2.31 -7.39
CA LEU A 247 2.86 -3.39 -6.80
C LEU A 247 2.42 -4.78 -7.30
N PRO A 248 3.29 -5.81 -7.23
CA PRO A 248 2.92 -7.18 -7.55
C PRO A 248 1.75 -7.66 -6.69
N THR A 249 0.95 -8.58 -7.23
CA THR A 249 -0.13 -9.21 -6.46
C THR A 249 0.43 -9.81 -5.17
N GLU A 250 -0.21 -9.47 -4.05
CA GLU A 250 0.17 -9.98 -2.73
C GLU A 250 -0.69 -11.17 -2.36
N ILE A 251 -0.09 -12.24 -1.84
CA ILE A 251 -0.82 -13.26 -1.09
C ILE A 251 -0.78 -12.92 0.39
N GLY A 252 -1.94 -12.73 0.99
CA GLY A 252 -2.06 -12.14 2.32
C GLY A 252 -3.39 -12.44 3.00
N VAL A 253 -3.71 -11.65 4.03
CA VAL A 253 -4.91 -11.82 4.89
C VAL A 253 -5.05 -13.28 5.38
N ALA A 254 -3.91 -13.92 5.65
CA ALA A 254 -3.85 -15.32 6.02
C ALA A 254 -4.23 -15.49 7.49
N VAL A 255 -5.37 -16.12 7.75
CA VAL A 255 -5.85 -16.41 9.10
C VAL A 255 -6.23 -17.87 9.23
N THR A 256 -5.91 -18.46 10.37
CA THR A 256 -6.36 -19.80 10.73
C THR A 256 -6.77 -19.77 12.19
N LYS A 257 -8.05 -20.03 12.44
CA LYS A 257 -8.63 -20.11 13.79
C LYS A 257 -7.85 -21.14 14.60
N GLN A 258 -7.68 -20.87 15.90
CA GLN A 258 -6.77 -21.62 16.76
C GLN A 258 -7.01 -23.14 16.73
N ALA A 259 -8.27 -23.58 16.73
CA ALA A 259 -8.66 -24.99 16.69
C ALA A 259 -8.20 -25.74 15.42
N PHE A 260 -7.94 -25.02 14.33
CA PHE A 260 -7.59 -25.58 13.01
C PHE A 260 -6.10 -25.43 12.66
N ARG A 261 -5.31 -24.78 13.53
CA ARG A 261 -3.88 -24.57 13.30
C ARG A 261 -3.13 -25.91 13.27
N GLY A 262 -2.10 -25.97 12.42
CA GLY A 262 -1.27 -27.18 12.26
C GLY A 262 -1.92 -28.32 11.45
N GLN A 263 -3.12 -28.13 10.91
CA GLN A 263 -3.85 -29.15 10.14
C GLN A 263 -3.72 -28.99 8.62
N GLY A 264 -2.96 -27.99 8.16
CA GLY A 264 -2.68 -27.75 6.74
C GLY A 264 -3.68 -26.85 6.01
N PHE A 265 -4.59 -26.18 6.73
CA PHE A 265 -5.59 -25.24 6.19
C PHE A 265 -4.91 -24.12 5.38
N ALA A 266 -4.01 -23.35 6.02
CA ALA A 266 -3.29 -22.26 5.37
C ALA A 266 -2.52 -22.70 4.11
N ARG A 267 -1.92 -23.90 4.12
CA ARG A 267 -1.18 -24.43 2.97
C ARG A 267 -2.10 -24.68 1.78
N GLN A 268 -3.20 -25.40 1.99
CA GLN A 268 -4.13 -25.71 0.90
C GLN A 268 -4.85 -24.46 0.39
N LEU A 269 -5.12 -23.49 1.26
CA LEU A 269 -5.62 -22.16 0.88
C LEU A 269 -4.66 -21.45 -0.08
N ALA A 270 -3.39 -21.36 0.29
CA ALA A 270 -2.39 -20.72 -0.56
C ALA A 270 -2.17 -21.49 -1.87
N GLU A 271 -2.13 -22.83 -1.85
CA GLU A 271 -2.01 -23.64 -3.05
C GLU A 271 -3.17 -23.41 -4.04
N LEU A 272 -4.41 -23.30 -3.53
CA LEU A 272 -5.56 -22.93 -4.37
C LEU A 272 -5.37 -21.54 -5.00
N LEU A 273 -4.99 -20.54 -4.19
CA LEU A 273 -4.82 -19.17 -4.68
C LEU A 273 -3.66 -19.02 -5.65
N GLU A 274 -2.54 -19.71 -5.44
CA GLU A 274 -1.45 -19.76 -6.41
C GLU A 274 -1.90 -20.36 -7.74
N GLN A 275 -2.77 -21.37 -7.72
CA GLN A 275 -3.35 -21.90 -8.95
C GLN A 275 -4.27 -20.88 -9.62
N GLN A 276 -5.12 -20.17 -8.87
CA GLN A 276 -5.95 -19.09 -9.42
C GLN A 276 -5.09 -17.97 -10.04
N ALA A 277 -4.04 -17.55 -9.36
CA ALA A 277 -3.10 -16.56 -9.89
C ALA A 277 -2.46 -17.02 -11.21
N ARG A 278 -2.11 -18.32 -11.35
CA ARG A 278 -1.62 -18.89 -12.60
C ARG A 278 -2.67 -18.87 -13.71
N ASP A 279 -3.91 -19.23 -13.37
CA ASP A 279 -5.03 -19.24 -14.32
C ASP A 279 -5.36 -17.82 -14.82
N GLU A 280 -5.05 -16.80 -14.01
CA GLU A 280 -5.17 -15.37 -14.31
C GLU A 280 -3.91 -14.75 -14.92
N GLU A 281 -2.92 -15.57 -15.28
CA GLU A 281 -1.65 -15.15 -15.91
C GLU A 281 -0.83 -14.16 -15.07
N VAL A 282 -1.00 -14.17 -13.74
CA VAL A 282 -0.16 -13.41 -12.81
C VAL A 282 1.28 -13.93 -12.89
N ARG A 283 2.25 -13.04 -13.09
CA ARG A 283 3.66 -13.41 -13.32
C ARG A 283 4.39 -13.84 -12.05
N GLY A 284 4.05 -13.23 -10.91
CA GLY A 284 4.63 -13.53 -9.61
C GLY A 284 3.77 -13.02 -8.47
N LEU A 285 4.02 -13.57 -7.28
CA LEU A 285 3.34 -13.18 -6.05
C LEU A 285 4.36 -12.67 -5.04
N GLN A 286 4.02 -11.59 -4.36
CA GLN A 286 4.70 -11.16 -3.14
C GLN A 286 3.97 -11.64 -1.89
N VAL A 287 4.68 -11.72 -0.77
CA VAL A 287 4.13 -11.97 0.56
C VAL A 287 4.89 -11.11 1.57
N LYS A 288 4.17 -10.52 2.51
CA LYS A 288 4.76 -9.77 3.63
C LYS A 288 4.81 -10.65 4.86
N GLU A 289 6.01 -10.96 5.29
CA GLU A 289 6.26 -11.91 6.38
C GLU A 289 6.67 -11.16 7.64
N VAL A 290 5.75 -11.09 8.60
CA VAL A 290 5.98 -10.34 9.83
C VAL A 290 7.23 -10.81 10.58
N THR A 291 7.96 -9.86 11.15
CA THR A 291 9.15 -10.11 12.00
C THR A 291 8.80 -10.17 13.49
N ALA A 292 7.51 -10.05 13.84
CA ALA A 292 7.01 -10.29 15.18
C ALA A 292 7.22 -11.75 15.64
N HIS A 293 7.16 -12.71 14.71
CA HIS A 293 7.26 -14.15 14.94
C HIS A 293 7.68 -14.88 13.64
N PRO A 294 8.19 -16.12 13.69
CA PRO A 294 8.74 -16.79 12.49
C PRO A 294 7.70 -17.58 11.67
N TYR A 295 6.41 -17.56 12.03
CA TYR A 295 5.43 -18.49 11.46
C TYR A 295 5.12 -18.25 9.98
N THR A 296 4.90 -17.00 9.59
CA THR A 296 4.70 -16.58 8.19
C THR A 296 5.95 -16.89 7.37
N GLN A 297 7.14 -16.62 7.90
CA GLN A 297 8.41 -16.92 7.22
C GLN A 297 8.60 -18.42 6.94
N LYS A 298 8.33 -19.27 7.94
CA LYS A 298 8.33 -20.73 7.74
C LYS A 298 7.29 -21.20 6.73
N PHE A 299 6.16 -20.52 6.69
CA PHE A 299 5.04 -20.87 5.82
C PHE A 299 5.37 -20.52 4.36
N SER A 300 5.79 -19.28 4.09
CA SER A 300 6.18 -18.79 2.78
C SER A 300 7.31 -19.63 2.18
N ARG A 301 8.36 -19.94 2.95
CA ARG A 301 9.44 -20.83 2.48
C ARG A 301 8.92 -22.20 2.03
N LYS A 302 8.01 -22.81 2.79
CA LYS A 302 7.44 -24.13 2.42
C LYS A 302 6.64 -24.07 1.13
N LEU A 303 6.10 -22.90 0.79
CA LEU A 303 5.43 -22.65 -0.48
C LEU A 303 6.41 -22.24 -1.59
N GLY A 304 7.69 -22.06 -1.29
CA GLY A 304 8.72 -21.74 -2.27
C GLY A 304 8.89 -20.24 -2.55
N TYR A 305 8.42 -19.37 -1.66
CA TYR A 305 8.80 -17.95 -1.68
C TYR A 305 10.24 -17.79 -1.21
N ARG A 306 10.89 -16.76 -1.73
CA ARG A 306 12.28 -16.41 -1.42
C ARG A 306 12.33 -14.97 -0.94
N ASP A 307 13.06 -14.76 0.14
CA ASP A 307 13.19 -13.45 0.78
C ASP A 307 14.04 -12.54 -0.11
N CYS A 308 13.49 -11.40 -0.50
CA CYS A 308 14.12 -10.46 -1.42
C CYS A 308 14.26 -9.05 -0.85
N GLY A 309 13.86 -8.81 0.39
CA GLY A 309 14.01 -7.52 1.04
C GLY A 309 13.37 -7.40 2.41
N PHE A 310 13.39 -6.18 2.95
CA PHE A 310 12.69 -5.79 4.17
C PHE A 310 11.86 -4.52 3.95
N LEU A 311 10.70 -4.48 4.58
CA LEU A 311 9.92 -3.28 4.86
C LEU A 311 10.02 -2.99 6.36
N LEU A 312 10.98 -2.17 6.75
CA LEU A 312 11.25 -1.81 8.13
C LEU A 312 10.19 -0.85 8.66
N ALA A 313 9.73 -1.09 9.89
CA ALA A 313 8.70 -0.29 10.56
C ALA A 313 7.42 -0.08 9.73
N HIS A 314 7.11 -1.01 8.83
CA HIS A 314 5.99 -0.99 7.89
C HIS A 314 4.64 -0.75 8.57
N SER A 315 4.37 -1.49 9.65
CA SER A 315 3.09 -1.42 10.37
C SER A 315 3.23 -0.75 11.75
N PRO A 316 2.17 -0.07 12.23
CA PRO A 316 2.19 0.58 13.55
C PRO A 316 2.52 -0.38 14.69
N LYS A 317 3.06 0.18 15.79
CA LYS A 317 3.32 -0.56 17.04
C LYS A 317 2.04 -1.12 17.68
N THR A 318 0.87 -0.55 17.35
CA THR A 318 -0.44 -1.02 17.82
C THR A 318 -0.89 -2.33 17.18
N LEU A 319 -0.20 -2.84 16.15
CA LEU A 319 -0.42 -4.16 15.59
C LEU A 319 -0.27 -5.25 16.67
N SER A 320 -1.19 -6.21 16.68
CA SER A 320 -1.31 -7.25 17.70
C SER A 320 -1.64 -8.60 17.06
N PHE A 321 -0.92 -9.64 17.48
CA PHE A 321 -1.13 -11.02 17.03
C PHE A 321 -1.68 -11.84 18.19
N LYS A 322 -3.02 -11.91 18.34
CA LYS A 322 -3.69 -12.51 19.49
C LYS A 322 -3.23 -13.94 19.76
N GLY A 323 -2.71 -14.17 20.96
CA GLY A 323 -2.21 -15.47 21.40
C GLY A 323 -0.86 -15.88 20.80
N ILE A 324 -0.15 -14.94 20.15
CA ILE A 324 1.22 -15.12 19.66
C ILE A 324 2.12 -14.01 20.19
N LYS A 325 1.78 -12.75 19.89
CA LYS A 325 2.50 -11.55 20.33
C LYS A 325 1.53 -10.39 20.38
N ASP A 326 0.88 -10.26 21.52
CA ASP A 326 -0.23 -9.32 21.70
C ASP A 326 0.22 -7.85 21.76
N GLN A 327 1.48 -7.61 22.14
CA GLN A 327 2.08 -6.29 22.21
C GLN A 327 3.45 -6.29 21.55
N LEU A 328 3.70 -5.28 20.71
CA LEU A 328 4.99 -5.04 20.08
C LEU A 328 5.79 -3.98 20.84
N LYS A 329 7.12 -4.14 20.86
CA LYS A 329 8.02 -3.15 21.48
C LYS A 329 8.21 -1.91 20.59
N GLN A 330 8.14 -2.10 19.28
CA GLN A 330 8.36 -1.12 18.22
C GLN A 330 7.35 -1.32 17.08
N ARG A 331 7.39 -0.46 16.05
CA ARG A 331 6.66 -0.69 14.79
C ARG A 331 7.07 -2.03 14.18
N ASN A 332 6.13 -2.76 13.58
CA ASN A 332 6.43 -4.06 12.99
C ASN A 332 7.12 -3.89 11.64
N SER A 333 8.20 -4.65 11.43
CA SER A 333 8.85 -4.81 10.14
C SER A 333 8.41 -6.11 9.46
N ASP A 334 8.46 -6.15 8.14
CA ASP A 334 8.14 -7.33 7.35
C ASP A 334 9.34 -7.74 6.49
N VAL A 335 9.57 -9.04 6.35
CA VAL A 335 10.40 -9.59 5.26
C VAL A 335 9.54 -9.60 3.99
N ILE A 336 10.12 -9.17 2.88
CA ILE A 336 9.49 -9.27 1.56
C ILE A 336 9.85 -10.64 0.99
N GLY A 337 8.87 -11.52 0.85
CA GLY A 337 9.02 -12.77 0.10
C GLY A 337 8.45 -12.60 -1.31
N PHE A 338 9.12 -13.16 -2.31
CA PHE A 338 8.63 -13.18 -3.69
C PHE A 338 8.73 -14.56 -4.31
N LYS A 339 7.79 -14.88 -5.20
CA LYS A 339 7.78 -16.12 -5.97
C LYS A 339 7.31 -15.86 -7.40
N PHE A 340 8.17 -16.17 -8.37
CA PHE A 340 7.74 -16.26 -9.76
C PHE A 340 6.77 -17.43 -9.95
N LEU A 341 5.63 -17.16 -10.57
CA LEU A 341 4.69 -18.20 -10.97
C LEU A 341 5.06 -18.78 -12.33
N THR A 342 5.60 -17.97 -13.23
CA THR A 342 6.16 -18.42 -14.51
C THR A 342 7.66 -18.18 -14.53
N PRO A 343 8.47 -19.07 -15.15
CA PRO A 343 9.91 -18.86 -15.26
C PRO A 343 10.22 -17.48 -15.87
N PRO A 344 10.99 -16.62 -15.18
CA PRO A 344 11.26 -15.27 -15.65
C PRO A 344 12.17 -15.28 -16.88
N ALA A 345 11.93 -14.36 -17.82
CA ALA A 345 12.87 -14.12 -18.92
C ALA A 345 14.18 -13.51 -18.38
N PRO A 346 15.33 -13.78 -19.04
CA PRO A 346 16.57 -13.09 -18.73
C PRO A 346 16.40 -11.57 -18.83
N ARG A 347 16.95 -10.85 -17.85
CA ARG A 347 16.72 -9.41 -17.71
C ARG A 347 18.03 -8.65 -17.47
N GLU A 348 18.13 -7.45 -18.03
CA GLU A 348 19.27 -6.56 -17.81
C GLU A 348 18.86 -5.48 -16.80
N LEU A 349 19.63 -5.35 -15.72
CA LEU A 349 19.30 -4.45 -14.61
C LEU A 349 20.45 -3.47 -14.35
N CYS A 350 20.09 -2.22 -14.07
CA CYS A 350 20.96 -1.10 -13.76
C CYS A 350 20.97 -0.88 -12.24
N VAL A 351 21.98 -1.40 -11.57
CA VAL A 351 22.10 -1.42 -10.10
C VAL A 351 23.20 -0.45 -9.66
N PRO A 352 23.03 0.29 -8.55
CA PRO A 352 24.13 1.08 -8.00
C PRO A 352 25.31 0.17 -7.61
N ALA A 353 26.52 0.55 -8.03
CA ALA A 353 27.71 -0.31 -7.89
C ALA A 353 27.96 -0.86 -6.47
N PRO A 354 27.70 -0.11 -5.37
CA PRO A 354 27.85 -0.63 -4.01
C PRO A 354 26.90 -1.80 -3.67
N HIS A 355 25.77 -1.95 -4.38
CA HIS A 355 24.75 -2.95 -4.10
C HIS A 355 24.70 -4.10 -5.12
N THR A 356 25.60 -4.14 -6.10
CA THR A 356 25.58 -5.18 -7.16
C THR A 356 25.59 -6.59 -6.58
N ALA A 357 26.49 -6.89 -5.64
CA ALA A 357 26.58 -8.23 -5.03
C ALA A 357 25.34 -8.60 -4.21
N PHE A 358 24.73 -7.61 -3.54
CA PHE A 358 23.49 -7.80 -2.79
C PHE A 358 22.33 -8.17 -3.72
N VAL A 359 22.15 -7.41 -4.80
CA VAL A 359 21.11 -7.67 -5.80
C VAL A 359 21.34 -8.98 -6.53
N GLU A 360 22.58 -9.28 -6.94
CA GLU A 360 22.93 -10.55 -7.61
C GLU A 360 22.55 -11.76 -6.78
N ARG A 361 22.86 -11.72 -5.46
CA ARG A 361 22.49 -12.80 -4.52
C ARG A 361 20.97 -13.00 -4.46
N ILE A 362 20.19 -11.93 -4.39
CA ILE A 362 18.72 -12.03 -4.31
C ILE A 362 18.14 -12.66 -5.59
N TYR A 363 18.58 -12.22 -6.77
CA TYR A 363 18.11 -12.82 -8.03
C TYR A 363 18.56 -14.25 -8.23
N ALA A 364 19.74 -14.63 -7.71
CA ALA A 364 20.17 -16.02 -7.68
C ALA A 364 19.24 -16.89 -6.82
N GLU A 365 18.81 -16.42 -5.64
CA GLU A 365 17.84 -17.12 -4.79
C GLU A 365 16.45 -17.22 -5.44
N LEU A 366 16.05 -16.19 -6.21
CA LEU A 366 14.79 -16.14 -6.95
C LEU A 366 14.80 -16.99 -8.23
N ASP A 367 15.89 -17.72 -8.52
CA ASP A 367 16.09 -18.52 -9.75
C ASP A 367 15.90 -17.68 -11.04
N ALA A 368 16.32 -16.41 -11.01
CA ALA A 368 16.14 -15.46 -12.10
C ALA A 368 17.49 -15.06 -12.73
N THR A 369 17.61 -15.23 -14.04
CA THR A 369 18.84 -14.87 -14.77
C THR A 369 18.92 -13.37 -15.01
N VAL A 370 19.89 -12.72 -14.38
CA VAL A 370 20.13 -11.28 -14.49
C VAL A 370 21.49 -10.97 -15.12
N LYS A 371 21.54 -9.89 -15.90
CA LYS A 371 22.79 -9.22 -16.26
C LYS A 371 22.81 -7.86 -15.59
N LEU A 372 23.67 -7.71 -14.58
CA LEU A 372 23.77 -6.48 -13.83
C LEU A 372 24.78 -5.53 -14.47
N THR A 373 24.41 -4.26 -14.53
CA THR A 373 25.25 -3.15 -15.00
C THR A 373 25.15 -2.00 -14.01
N SER A 374 26.14 -1.11 -13.99
CA SER A 374 26.14 0.09 -13.15
C SER A 374 26.46 1.32 -14.01
N PRO A 375 25.59 1.67 -14.98
CA PRO A 375 25.79 2.86 -15.80
C PRO A 375 25.79 4.12 -14.94
N SER A 376 26.54 5.13 -15.38
CA SER A 376 26.54 6.47 -14.78
C SER A 376 25.66 7.43 -15.58
N ALA A 377 24.54 6.95 -16.14
CA ALA A 377 23.68 7.77 -16.97
C ALA A 377 22.99 8.85 -16.14
N ARG A 378 22.66 9.95 -16.81
CA ARG A 378 21.88 11.06 -16.26
C ARG A 378 20.63 11.21 -17.12
N PRO A 379 19.55 11.80 -16.58
CA PRO A 379 18.37 12.14 -17.36
C PRO A 379 18.76 12.97 -18.60
N GLU A 380 18.12 12.68 -19.72
CA GLU A 380 18.29 13.48 -20.93
C GLU A 380 17.84 14.93 -20.68
N PRO A 381 18.51 15.95 -21.27
CA PRO A 381 18.08 17.34 -21.12
C PRO A 381 16.61 17.54 -21.52
N GLY A 382 15.83 18.18 -20.65
CA GLY A 382 14.39 18.38 -20.81
C GLY A 382 13.50 17.19 -20.44
N ALA A 383 14.07 16.04 -20.06
CA ALA A 383 13.29 14.92 -19.52
C ALA A 383 12.59 15.32 -18.23
N GLN A 384 11.36 14.86 -18.05
CA GLN A 384 10.54 15.10 -16.86
C GLN A 384 10.41 13.82 -16.05
N THR A 385 10.35 13.98 -14.72
CA THR A 385 10.16 12.87 -13.80
C THR A 385 8.71 12.41 -13.78
N LEU A 386 8.49 11.09 -13.77
CA LEU A 386 7.18 10.49 -13.48
C LEU A 386 7.26 9.82 -12.12
N MET A 387 6.57 10.39 -11.15
CA MET A 387 6.63 9.98 -9.75
C MET A 387 5.23 9.98 -9.13
N THR A 388 4.90 8.90 -8.44
CA THR A 388 3.65 8.72 -7.71
C THR A 388 3.96 8.51 -6.23
N ALA A 389 3.27 9.23 -5.36
CA ALA A 389 3.42 9.18 -3.92
C ALA A 389 2.06 8.91 -3.25
N SER A 390 1.89 7.74 -2.64
CA SER A 390 0.64 7.29 -2.02
C SER A 390 0.79 7.20 -0.50
N VAL A 391 -0.01 7.95 0.24
CA VAL A 391 0.02 8.00 1.71
C VAL A 391 -1.07 7.11 2.30
N HIS A 392 -0.65 6.18 3.15
CA HIS A 392 -1.51 5.30 3.93
C HIS A 392 -1.60 5.80 5.36
N SER A 393 -2.66 6.55 5.67
CA SER A 393 -2.84 7.26 6.94
C SER A 393 -2.76 6.34 8.17
N ILE A 394 -3.40 5.17 8.14
CA ILE A 394 -3.39 4.20 9.26
C ILE A 394 -1.97 3.72 9.59
N ARG A 395 -1.14 3.52 8.56
CA ARG A 395 0.25 3.08 8.73
C ARG A 395 1.19 4.26 9.00
N ALA A 396 0.79 5.49 8.74
CA ALA A 396 1.68 6.65 8.66
C ALA A 396 2.88 6.37 7.73
N LEU A 397 2.57 5.89 6.53
CA LEU A 397 3.53 5.38 5.55
C LEU A 397 3.26 5.99 4.17
N CYS A 398 4.31 6.39 3.46
CA CYS A 398 4.24 6.82 2.07
C CYS A 398 4.92 5.79 1.17
N GLU A 399 4.17 5.25 0.22
CA GLU A 399 4.72 4.52 -0.92
C GLU A 399 5.12 5.52 -2.02
N LEU A 400 6.33 5.41 -2.56
CA LEU A 400 6.86 6.32 -3.57
C LEU A 400 7.40 5.52 -4.76
N MET A 401 6.77 5.66 -5.92
CA MET A 401 7.16 4.99 -7.16
C MET A 401 7.77 5.99 -8.13
N ILE A 402 8.95 5.71 -8.67
CA ILE A 402 9.57 6.52 -9.73
C ILE A 402 9.71 5.68 -10.99
N ALA A 403 8.85 5.96 -11.96
CA ALA A 403 8.77 5.20 -13.21
C ALA A 403 9.70 5.76 -14.31
N GLN A 404 10.07 7.04 -14.21
CA GLN A 404 10.95 7.74 -15.14
C GLN A 404 11.67 8.88 -14.44
N TYR A 405 12.96 9.08 -14.74
CA TYR A 405 13.76 10.17 -14.20
C TYR A 405 13.85 11.36 -15.18
N GLY A 406 13.63 12.57 -14.66
CA GLY A 406 13.89 13.84 -15.33
C GLY A 406 15.01 14.64 -14.66
N GLU A 407 15.37 15.78 -15.26
CA GLU A 407 16.36 16.72 -14.66
C GLU A 407 15.90 17.24 -13.29
N ASP A 408 14.59 17.21 -13.05
CA ASP A 408 13.91 17.63 -11.83
C ASP A 408 13.82 16.52 -10.75
N ALA A 409 14.23 15.28 -11.03
CA ALA A 409 13.98 14.12 -10.16
C ALA A 409 14.45 14.33 -8.71
N VAL A 410 15.67 14.86 -8.53
CA VAL A 410 16.24 15.09 -7.18
C VAL A 410 15.52 16.23 -6.47
N ALA A 411 15.11 17.27 -7.21
CA ALA A 411 14.34 18.37 -6.64
C ALA A 411 12.96 17.89 -6.18
N MET A 412 12.30 17.08 -7.01
CA MET A 412 11.03 16.43 -6.70
C MET A 412 11.12 15.52 -5.47
N LEU A 413 12.15 14.67 -5.37
CA LEU A 413 12.34 13.82 -4.19
C LEU A 413 12.52 14.63 -2.91
N LYS A 414 13.30 15.72 -2.96
CA LYS A 414 13.48 16.64 -1.81
C LYS A 414 12.15 17.29 -1.40
N GLN A 415 11.34 17.68 -2.38
CA GLN A 415 10.01 18.23 -2.15
C GLN A 415 9.08 17.22 -1.48
N GLU A 416 9.04 15.97 -1.96
CA GLU A 416 8.26 14.90 -1.33
C GLU A 416 8.73 14.59 0.08
N LEU A 417 10.05 14.53 0.33
CA LEU A 417 10.58 14.34 1.68
C LEU A 417 10.17 15.46 2.63
N ARG A 418 10.14 16.71 2.18
CA ARG A 418 9.64 17.82 2.99
C ARG A 418 8.14 17.66 3.28
N ARG A 419 7.34 17.26 2.29
CA ARG A 419 5.93 16.92 2.48
C ARG A 419 5.79 15.85 3.55
N VAL A 420 6.39 14.67 3.35
CA VAL A 420 6.38 13.54 4.30
C VAL A 420 6.75 13.97 5.72
N ARG A 421 7.78 14.82 5.88
CA ARG A 421 8.21 15.34 7.18
C ARG A 421 7.15 16.22 7.84
N ARG A 422 6.61 17.20 7.10
CA ARG A 422 5.52 18.07 7.56
C ARG A 422 4.28 17.26 7.93
N GLU A 423 4.04 16.22 7.16
CA GLU A 423 2.89 15.36 7.27
C GLU A 423 3.00 14.31 8.38
N GLU A 424 4.12 14.29 9.12
CA GLU A 424 4.45 13.32 10.16
C GLU A 424 4.34 11.86 9.70
N VAL A 425 4.48 11.63 8.39
CA VAL A 425 4.61 10.30 7.82
C VAL A 425 5.94 9.72 8.33
N GLN A 426 5.86 8.54 8.91
CA GLN A 426 6.93 7.93 9.69
C GLN A 426 7.92 7.16 8.82
N VAL A 427 7.45 6.58 7.71
CA VAL A 427 8.24 5.73 6.81
C VAL A 427 7.92 6.07 5.36
N VAL A 428 8.94 6.18 4.52
CA VAL A 428 8.80 6.19 3.06
C VAL A 428 9.37 4.90 2.50
N GLU A 429 8.59 4.21 1.67
CA GLU A 429 8.99 3.04 0.90
C GLU A 429 9.09 3.45 -0.57
N MET A 430 10.30 3.51 -1.09
CA MET A 430 10.59 3.99 -2.44
C MET A 430 10.99 2.84 -3.36
N TYR A 431 10.38 2.81 -4.54
CA TYR A 431 10.57 1.79 -5.55
C TYR A 431 11.18 2.42 -6.81
N LEU A 432 12.43 2.04 -7.12
CA LEU A 432 13.20 2.58 -8.24
C LEU A 432 13.35 1.54 -9.35
N ARG A 433 12.88 1.87 -10.56
CA ARG A 433 12.91 0.97 -11.71
C ARG A 433 14.33 0.54 -12.11
N LEU A 434 14.67 -0.73 -11.98
CA LEU A 434 16.01 -1.26 -12.26
C LEU A 434 16.33 -1.36 -13.75
N GLU A 435 15.36 -1.34 -14.67
CA GLU A 435 15.64 -1.34 -16.11
C GLU A 435 16.06 0.04 -16.67
N ASP A 436 15.98 1.10 -15.86
CA ASP A 436 16.36 2.45 -16.27
C ASP A 436 17.85 2.74 -15.96
N PRO A 437 18.66 3.18 -16.94
CA PRO A 437 20.08 3.43 -16.76
C PRO A 437 20.40 4.61 -15.81
N CYS A 438 19.43 5.46 -15.46
CA CYS A 438 19.61 6.54 -14.50
C CYS A 438 19.47 6.08 -13.03
N THR A 439 18.94 4.88 -12.78
CA THR A 439 18.70 4.35 -11.43
C THR A 439 19.95 4.31 -10.54
N PRO A 440 21.13 3.86 -11.02
CA PRO A 440 22.36 3.90 -10.23
C PRO A 440 22.72 5.31 -9.72
N TRP A 441 22.55 6.32 -10.58
CA TRP A 441 22.80 7.70 -10.20
C TRP A 441 21.75 8.19 -9.20
N PHE A 442 20.47 8.01 -9.49
CA PHE A 442 19.39 8.53 -8.67
C PHE A 442 19.36 7.89 -7.27
N ALA A 443 19.60 6.59 -7.17
CA ALA A 443 19.72 5.90 -5.89
C ALA A 443 20.83 6.52 -5.03
N SER A 444 21.98 6.87 -5.61
CA SER A 444 23.07 7.55 -4.87
C SER A 444 22.67 8.95 -4.38
N GLU A 445 21.89 9.70 -5.16
CA GLU A 445 21.33 10.98 -4.70
C GLU A 445 20.32 10.77 -3.56
N ALA A 446 19.49 9.74 -3.64
CA ALA A 446 18.54 9.39 -2.59
C ALA A 446 19.23 8.94 -1.29
N GLU A 447 20.33 8.18 -1.38
CA GLU A 447 21.18 7.84 -0.23
C GLU A 447 21.74 9.09 0.44
N GLY A 448 22.18 10.07 -0.35
CA GLY A 448 22.60 11.38 0.15
C GLY A 448 21.48 12.16 0.88
N LEU A 449 20.21 11.77 0.72
CA LEU A 449 19.06 12.32 1.43
C LEU A 449 18.60 11.46 2.62
N GLY A 450 19.32 10.37 2.91
CA GLY A 450 19.05 9.47 4.03
C GLY A 450 18.16 8.27 3.68
N PHE A 451 17.89 8.02 2.40
CA PHE A 451 17.36 6.72 1.99
C PHE A 451 18.43 5.65 2.08
N PHE A 452 18.04 4.39 2.16
CA PHE A 452 18.97 3.25 2.08
C PHE A 452 18.29 2.04 1.47
N VAL A 453 19.08 1.17 0.83
CA VAL A 453 18.57 -0.04 0.16
C VAL A 453 18.12 -1.07 1.18
N THR A 454 16.89 -1.57 1.00
CA THR A 454 16.31 -2.61 1.85
C THR A 454 15.95 -3.89 1.10
N GLY A 455 16.01 -3.89 -0.23
CA GLY A 455 15.75 -5.08 -1.04
C GLY A 455 15.53 -4.81 -2.51
N VAL A 456 14.95 -5.80 -3.18
CA VAL A 456 14.39 -5.68 -4.54
C VAL A 456 12.99 -6.27 -4.57
N LEU A 457 12.15 -5.74 -5.45
CA LEU A 457 10.81 -6.26 -5.68
C LEU A 457 10.59 -6.43 -7.19
N PRO A 458 10.55 -7.67 -7.69
CA PRO A 458 10.30 -7.95 -9.10
C PRO A 458 8.85 -7.68 -9.51
N GLU A 459 8.61 -7.50 -10.81
CA GLU A 459 7.26 -7.49 -11.42
C GLU A 459 6.31 -6.40 -10.88
N THR A 460 6.83 -5.25 -10.46
CA THR A 460 6.00 -4.06 -10.18
C THR A 460 5.43 -3.49 -11.49
N ALA A 461 4.54 -2.50 -11.39
CA ALA A 461 3.95 -1.84 -12.56
C ALA A 461 4.99 -1.15 -13.47
N CYS A 462 6.16 -0.76 -12.94
CA CYS A 462 7.23 -0.15 -13.73
C CYS A 462 8.36 -1.13 -14.11
N GLY A 463 8.27 -2.40 -13.71
CA GLY A 463 9.31 -3.41 -13.90
C GLY A 463 9.86 -3.94 -12.59
N ASP A 464 11.09 -4.44 -12.61
CA ASP A 464 11.80 -4.80 -11.39
C ASP A 464 12.27 -3.55 -10.66
N THR A 465 12.17 -3.52 -9.34
CA THR A 465 12.51 -2.33 -8.56
C THR A 465 13.54 -2.59 -7.48
N LEU A 466 14.42 -1.61 -7.27
CA LEU A 466 15.21 -1.49 -6.06
C LEU A 466 14.31 -0.88 -4.99
N VAL A 467 14.21 -1.55 -3.84
CA VAL A 467 13.44 -1.06 -2.70
C VAL A 467 14.40 -0.28 -1.80
N MET A 468 14.05 0.98 -1.55
CA MET A 468 14.75 1.85 -0.62
C MET A 468 13.79 2.38 0.43
N GLN A 469 14.26 2.60 1.65
CA GLN A 469 13.45 3.21 2.70
C GLN A 469 14.08 4.47 3.25
N TYR A 470 13.22 5.40 3.67
CA TYR A 470 13.59 6.55 4.51
C TYR A 470 12.79 6.49 5.80
N LEU A 471 13.49 6.49 6.93
CA LEU A 471 12.89 6.44 8.27
C LEU A 471 12.85 7.86 8.85
N ASN A 472 11.65 8.41 8.99
CA ASN A 472 11.45 9.78 9.44
C ASN A 472 11.42 9.86 10.98
N GLY A 473 12.60 9.84 11.61
CA GLY A 473 12.73 9.85 13.07
C GLY A 473 12.35 8.53 13.75
N VAL A 474 12.05 7.49 12.96
CA VAL A 474 11.83 6.12 13.43
C VAL A 474 13.17 5.42 13.60
N GLN A 475 13.40 4.81 14.76
CA GLN A 475 14.54 3.93 15.01
C GLN A 475 14.07 2.48 15.05
N VAL A 476 14.82 1.60 14.38
CA VAL A 476 14.53 0.17 14.32
C VAL A 476 15.53 -0.58 15.20
N GLU A 477 15.02 -1.30 16.18
CA GLU A 477 15.79 -2.23 17.01
C GLU A 477 15.94 -3.55 16.25
N TYR A 478 16.98 -3.66 15.41
CA TYR A 478 17.22 -4.81 14.53
C TYR A 478 17.31 -6.14 15.29
N ASP A 479 17.89 -6.13 16.50
CA ASP A 479 18.08 -7.32 17.32
C ASP A 479 16.76 -7.88 17.89
N GLU A 480 15.67 -7.10 17.85
CA GLU A 480 14.32 -7.52 18.24
C GLU A 480 13.52 -8.15 17.09
N LEU A 481 14.05 -8.11 15.86
CA LEU A 481 13.40 -8.70 14.69
C LEU A 481 13.58 -10.22 14.71
N VAL A 482 12.46 -10.96 14.70
CA VAL A 482 12.48 -12.43 14.75
C VAL A 482 12.65 -12.97 13.33
N ILE A 483 13.84 -13.48 13.04
CA ILE A 483 14.20 -14.03 11.74
C ILE A 483 14.40 -15.55 11.82
N ASP A 484 13.75 -16.30 10.93
CA ASP A 484 13.75 -17.77 10.95
C ASP A 484 15.04 -18.41 10.42
N GLN A 485 15.71 -17.79 9.45
CA GLN A 485 16.82 -18.41 8.71
C GLN A 485 18.07 -17.53 8.64
N ASP A 486 19.23 -18.18 8.55
CA ASP A 486 20.52 -17.49 8.46
C ASP A 486 20.65 -16.67 7.17
N ALA A 487 20.18 -17.16 6.04
CA ALA A 487 20.18 -16.40 4.78
C ALA A 487 19.39 -15.09 4.88
N THR A 488 18.22 -15.12 5.53
CA THR A 488 17.42 -13.91 5.81
C THR A 488 18.11 -12.99 6.83
N ARG A 489 18.88 -13.54 7.79
CA ARG A 489 19.71 -12.74 8.70
C ARG A 489 20.85 -12.05 7.96
N GLU A 490 21.50 -12.72 7.03
CA GLU A 490 22.52 -12.09 6.18
C GLU A 490 21.95 -10.99 5.27
N LEU A 491 20.68 -11.12 4.87
CA LEU A 491 19.94 -10.06 4.20
C LEU A 491 19.72 -8.88 5.17
N LEU A 492 19.26 -9.17 6.40
CA LEU A 492 19.03 -8.15 7.42
C LEU A 492 20.32 -7.42 7.83
N ASP A 493 21.42 -8.13 7.98
CA ASP A 493 22.72 -7.58 8.34
C ASP A 493 23.22 -6.60 7.27
N TYR A 494 23.00 -6.93 5.99
CA TYR A 494 23.27 -6.01 4.90
C TYR A 494 22.43 -4.74 5.03
N VAL A 495 21.12 -4.87 5.22
CA VAL A 495 20.19 -3.74 5.37
C VAL A 495 20.54 -2.88 6.58
N ARG A 496 20.87 -3.49 7.72
CA ARG A 496 21.33 -2.81 8.94
C ARG A 496 22.60 -2.00 8.69
N ALA A 497 23.53 -2.51 7.88
CA ALA A 497 24.74 -1.78 7.52
C ALA A 497 24.49 -0.59 6.58
N GLN A 498 23.39 -0.60 5.83
CA GLN A 498 23.01 0.53 4.97
C GLN A 498 22.23 1.62 5.74
N ASP A 499 21.62 1.30 6.88
CA ASP A 499 20.83 2.26 7.67
C ASP A 499 21.71 3.45 8.14
N PRO A 500 21.42 4.70 7.72
CA PRO A 500 22.18 5.87 8.13
C PRO A 500 22.16 6.12 9.64
N ALA A 501 21.18 5.60 10.39
CA ALA A 501 21.13 5.71 11.85
C ALA A 501 22.15 4.80 12.55
N MET A 502 22.73 3.83 11.83
CA MET A 502 23.72 2.87 12.34
C MET A 502 25.15 3.23 11.91
N GLN A 503 25.32 4.26 11.08
CA GLN A 503 26.61 4.80 10.61
C GLN A 503 27.00 6.04 11.40
#